data_AF-A0A2D5TX22-F1
#
_entry.id   AF-A0A2D5TX22-F1
#
_cell.length_a   1.000
_cell.length_b   1.000
_cell.length_c   1.000
_cell.angle_alpha   90.00
_cell.angle_beta   90.00
_cell.angle_gamma   90.00
#
_symmetry.space_group_name_H-M   'P 1'
#
loop_
_entity.id
_entity.type
_entity.pdbx_description
1 polymer ?
#
loop_
_entity_poly.entity_id
_entity_poly.type
_entity_poly.pdbx_seq_one_letter_code
_entity_poly.pdbx_strand_id
1 'polypeptide(L)'
;MTIPEEIKKEFPELDQPWNLWEILERDLNELLAQHSSAKRTNVQTGFLKKVIKGGPSSNNQSRLENSGSRMVARSGLKEAPKLVDELASNPHNSNARLDLVEMMTRKTDGKDALLNRDAFLLSMAEVQGIPLDEKRVRLALTAQNRYLVSLKDLFRQELSQDDSEEKNTRDQESPTSGSSSKSNPSSNAVEQYDRQQLIKRGTRYLDELLKQFRVSIPPDLQSLQMENLKAGGNSKSVMKLLNPYLAPISALPLARNVRKEMLEILKRFSEKDPHASYAECLLFRKRATMLLSAIRAGNEGQGEVIESLLNEAMHAISRSVQKLKKVPHEERPMMIREYAVVGQLLFHSLSRIPKMLSPEQFSHFEKASEMLPEIYQEKGVPELLDKMKKIIREIRGDQTPKEEKTEEFIEEKEAPKKESDSKKQEIQHDDNPRRRNIFEKELPSEEELYSKKKQDKPKENIFHKPV
;
A
#
# COMPACT_ATOMS: atom_id res chain seq x y z
N MET A 1 -26.71 -11.93 5.00
CA MET A 1 -27.54 -10.71 5.05
C MET A 1 -27.03 -9.83 3.92
N THR A 2 -27.88 -9.54 2.93
CA THR A 2 -27.54 -8.79 1.71
C THR A 2 -27.12 -7.36 2.06
N ILE A 3 -26.09 -6.79 1.43
CA ILE A 3 -25.80 -5.37 1.60
C ILE A 3 -26.92 -4.59 0.89
N PRO A 4 -27.68 -3.73 1.58
CA PRO A 4 -28.72 -2.92 0.95
C PRO A 4 -28.14 -2.05 -0.19
N GLU A 5 -28.85 -1.95 -1.32
CA GLU A 5 -28.41 -1.16 -2.48
C GLU A 5 -28.13 0.33 -2.14
N GLU A 6 -28.86 0.87 -1.17
CA GLU A 6 -28.62 2.22 -0.64
C GLU A 6 -27.24 2.35 0.03
N ILE A 7 -26.78 1.28 0.70
CA ILE A 7 -25.45 1.23 1.31
C ILE A 7 -24.38 1.02 0.25
N LYS A 8 -24.63 0.19 -0.79
CA LYS A 8 -23.66 -0.03 -1.88
C LYS A 8 -23.32 1.27 -2.62
N LYS A 9 -24.29 2.17 -2.80
CA LYS A 9 -24.06 3.50 -3.41
C LYS A 9 -23.06 4.38 -2.64
N GLU A 10 -22.88 4.13 -1.34
CA GLU A 10 -21.87 4.81 -0.52
C GLU A 10 -20.47 4.20 -0.67
N PHE A 11 -20.34 3.05 -1.35
CA PHE A 11 -19.06 2.37 -1.60
C PHE A 11 -18.78 2.11 -3.08
N PRO A 12 -18.51 3.17 -3.89
CA PRO A 12 -18.04 2.99 -5.26
C PRO A 12 -16.77 2.13 -5.38
N GLU A 13 -16.02 1.99 -4.29
CA GLU A 13 -14.84 1.14 -4.18
C GLU A 13 -15.14 -0.35 -4.43
N LEU A 14 -16.38 -0.81 -4.21
CA LEU A 14 -16.79 -2.19 -4.50
C LEU A 14 -16.79 -2.49 -6.01
N ASP A 15 -17.25 -1.53 -6.81
CA ASP A 15 -17.30 -1.64 -8.28
C ASP A 15 -15.98 -1.23 -8.94
N GLN A 16 -15.16 -0.43 -8.24
CA GLN A 16 -13.87 0.06 -8.74
C GLN A 16 -12.76 -0.09 -7.68
N PRO A 17 -12.40 -1.32 -7.27
CA PRO A 17 -11.41 -1.57 -6.23
C PRO A 17 -10.06 -0.93 -6.53
N TRP A 18 -9.71 -0.84 -7.80
CA TRP A 18 -8.45 -0.26 -8.28
C TRP A 18 -8.35 1.25 -8.10
N ASN A 19 -9.50 1.94 -8.10
CA ASN A 19 -9.60 3.38 -7.99
C ASN A 19 -9.84 3.82 -6.52
N LEU A 20 -9.69 2.90 -5.55
CA LEU A 20 -9.89 3.15 -4.12
C LEU A 20 -9.33 4.50 -3.67
N TRP A 21 -8.06 4.77 -3.97
CA TRP A 21 -7.40 5.99 -3.50
C TRP A 21 -7.85 7.24 -4.26
N GLU A 22 -8.24 7.13 -5.53
CA GLU A 22 -8.74 8.25 -6.33
C GLU A 22 -10.15 8.65 -5.88
N ILE A 23 -10.99 7.66 -5.59
CA ILE A 23 -12.33 7.85 -5.03
C ILE A 23 -12.23 8.57 -3.68
N LEU A 24 -11.41 8.07 -2.77
CA LEU A 24 -11.24 8.67 -1.44
C LEU A 24 -10.57 10.05 -1.49
N GLU A 25 -9.65 10.26 -2.42
CA GLU A 25 -9.02 11.57 -2.62
C GLU A 25 -10.01 12.61 -3.12
N ARG A 26 -10.91 12.26 -4.06
CA ARG A 26 -11.99 13.15 -4.50
C ARG A 26 -12.86 13.57 -3.31
N ASP A 27 -13.29 12.60 -2.51
CA ASP A 27 -14.16 12.85 -1.37
C ASP A 27 -13.45 13.66 -0.27
N LEU A 28 -12.15 13.42 -0.05
CA LEU A 28 -11.33 14.25 0.84
C LEU A 28 -11.21 15.69 0.32
N ASN A 29 -11.03 15.88 -0.99
CA ASN A 29 -10.97 17.22 -1.57
C ASN A 29 -12.31 17.96 -1.47
N GLU A 30 -13.43 17.25 -1.57
CA GLU A 30 -14.76 17.81 -1.28
C GLU A 30 -14.85 18.28 0.18
N LEU A 31 -14.41 17.46 1.14
CA LEU A 31 -14.35 17.83 2.57
C LEU A 31 -13.47 19.07 2.81
N LEU A 32 -12.26 19.10 2.23
CA LEU A 32 -11.35 20.24 2.33
C LEU A 32 -11.95 21.50 1.68
N ALA A 33 -12.67 21.37 0.56
CA ALA A 33 -13.37 22.47 -0.08
C ALA A 33 -14.50 23.02 0.81
N GLN A 34 -15.26 22.14 1.48
CA GLN A 34 -16.25 22.55 2.49
C GLN A 34 -15.57 23.34 3.62
N HIS A 35 -14.42 22.87 4.14
CA HIS A 35 -13.67 23.58 5.19
C HIS A 35 -13.23 24.97 4.72
N SER A 36 -12.69 25.07 3.49
CA SER A 36 -12.26 26.35 2.93
C SER A 36 -13.41 27.32 2.69
N SER A 37 -14.60 26.81 2.35
CA SER A 37 -15.80 27.61 2.10
C SER A 37 -16.37 28.15 3.40
N ALA A 38 -16.41 27.32 4.47
CA ALA A 38 -16.78 27.76 5.81
C ALA A 38 -15.88 28.90 6.32
N LYS A 39 -14.59 28.91 5.96
CA LYS A 39 -13.67 30.01 6.26
C LYS A 39 -14.12 31.32 5.60
N ARG A 40 -14.51 31.28 4.31
CA ARG A 40 -14.93 32.48 3.56
C ARG A 40 -16.26 33.03 4.08
N THR A 41 -17.21 32.16 4.40
CA THR A 41 -18.54 32.57 4.89
C THR A 41 -18.50 33.08 6.32
N ASN A 42 -17.64 32.56 7.20
CA ASN A 42 -17.42 33.13 8.53
C ASN A 42 -16.69 34.49 8.49
N VAL A 43 -15.85 34.74 7.48
CA VAL A 43 -15.19 36.04 7.26
C VAL A 43 -16.16 37.08 6.69
N GLN A 44 -17.19 36.66 5.97
CA GLN A 44 -18.28 37.51 5.50
C GLN A 44 -19.31 37.76 6.62
N THR A 45 -19.00 38.73 7.49
CA THR A 45 -19.85 39.58 8.36
C THR A 45 -21.31 39.14 8.63
N GLY A 46 -21.72 39.22 9.91
CA GLY A 46 -23.06 38.87 10.42
C GLY A 46 -24.30 39.47 9.74
N PHE A 47 -24.14 40.38 8.77
CA PHE A 47 -25.22 40.87 7.91
C PHE A 47 -25.64 39.85 6.83
N LEU A 48 -24.69 39.08 6.27
CA LEU A 48 -24.98 38.08 5.22
C LEU A 48 -25.52 36.75 5.78
N LYS A 49 -25.31 36.45 7.07
CA LYS A 49 -25.93 35.29 7.74
C LYS A 49 -27.47 35.31 7.73
N LYS A 50 -28.10 36.49 7.57
CA LYS A 50 -29.57 36.61 7.40
C LYS A 50 -30.04 36.42 5.95
N VAL A 51 -29.18 36.67 4.96
CA VAL A 51 -29.54 36.64 3.53
C VAL A 51 -29.29 35.24 2.93
N ILE A 52 -28.32 34.48 3.44
CA ILE A 52 -27.98 33.12 2.96
C ILE A 52 -28.81 32.04 3.70
N LYS A 53 -30.09 32.32 3.99
CA LYS A 53 -31.04 31.29 4.48
C LYS A 53 -31.82 30.59 3.36
N GLY A 54 -31.47 30.84 2.10
CA GLY A 54 -32.20 30.33 0.94
C GLY A 54 -31.35 30.01 -0.30
N GLY A 55 -30.09 29.61 -0.13
CA GLY A 55 -29.29 29.04 -1.23
C GLY A 55 -29.48 27.52 -1.29
N PRO A 56 -29.55 26.90 -2.48
CA PRO A 56 -30.12 25.57 -2.66
C PRO A 56 -29.34 24.55 -1.83
N SER A 57 -30.08 23.81 -1.01
CA SER A 57 -29.69 22.48 -0.56
C SER A 57 -29.34 21.69 -1.81
N SER A 58 -28.05 21.51 -2.09
CA SER A 58 -27.68 20.55 -3.12
C SER A 58 -28.18 19.20 -2.64
N ASN A 59 -28.83 18.44 -3.52
CA ASN A 59 -29.35 17.09 -3.26
C ASN A 59 -28.25 16.06 -2.90
N ASN A 60 -27.07 16.51 -2.47
CA ASN A 60 -25.89 15.74 -2.08
C ASN A 60 -25.59 15.82 -0.57
N GLN A 61 -26.53 16.29 0.26
CA GLN A 61 -26.45 16.24 1.73
C GLN A 61 -26.33 14.81 2.31
N SER A 62 -26.32 13.77 1.46
CA SER A 62 -26.05 12.41 1.89
C SER A 62 -24.55 12.09 2.00
N ARG A 63 -23.63 12.95 1.55
CA ARG A 63 -22.18 12.70 1.52
C ARG A 63 -21.42 13.48 2.61
N LEU A 64 -20.43 12.81 3.20
CA LEU A 64 -19.42 13.28 4.16
C LEU A 64 -19.45 14.79 4.51
N GLU A 65 -19.66 15.08 5.80
CA GLU A 65 -19.84 16.45 6.31
C GLU A 65 -18.75 16.86 7.32
N ASN A 66 -18.33 18.12 7.27
CA ASN A 66 -17.36 18.70 8.22
C ASN A 66 -17.79 18.66 9.70
N SER A 67 -19.09 18.60 9.99
CA SER A 67 -19.62 18.55 11.35
C SER A 67 -19.50 17.16 11.97
N GLY A 68 -19.32 16.12 11.16
CA GLY A 68 -19.33 14.73 11.63
C GLY A 68 -20.71 14.21 12.06
N SER A 69 -21.80 14.90 11.68
CA SER A 69 -23.17 14.53 12.06
C SER A 69 -23.52 13.09 11.68
N ARG A 70 -23.15 12.68 10.45
CA ARG A 70 -23.36 11.32 9.95
C ARG A 70 -22.61 10.28 10.80
N MET A 71 -21.36 10.57 11.16
CA MET A 71 -20.59 9.70 12.06
C MET A 71 -21.29 9.53 13.40
N VAL A 72 -21.76 10.62 14.00
CA VAL A 72 -22.44 10.57 15.30
C VAL A 72 -23.75 9.80 15.24
N ALA A 73 -24.58 10.05 14.24
CA ALA A 73 -25.84 9.36 14.03
C ALA A 73 -25.66 7.83 13.95
N ARG A 74 -24.57 7.37 13.32
CA ARG A 74 -24.26 5.94 13.16
C ARG A 74 -23.55 5.32 14.36
N SER A 75 -22.87 6.13 15.17
CA SER A 75 -22.04 5.64 16.28
C SER A 75 -22.82 5.16 17.51
N GLY A 76 -24.02 5.70 17.73
CA GLY A 76 -24.78 5.49 18.98
C GLY A 76 -24.13 6.10 20.25
N LEU A 77 -23.09 6.91 20.11
CA LEU A 77 -22.33 7.47 21.24
C LEU A 77 -23.00 8.73 21.80
N LYS A 78 -23.40 8.69 23.07
CA LYS A 78 -24.11 9.80 23.74
C LYS A 78 -23.27 11.07 23.92
N GLU A 79 -21.95 10.96 23.95
CA GLU A 79 -21.03 12.10 24.16
C GLU A 79 -20.69 12.83 22.86
N ALA A 80 -20.81 12.16 21.72
CA ALA A 80 -20.37 12.67 20.42
C ALA A 80 -21.18 13.88 19.88
N PRO A 81 -22.49 14.05 20.17
CA PRO A 81 -23.25 15.22 19.72
C PRO A 81 -22.64 16.57 20.14
N LYS A 82 -22.00 16.65 21.31
CA LYS A 82 -21.35 17.89 21.76
C LYS A 82 -20.22 18.32 20.82
N LEU A 83 -19.43 17.36 20.33
CA LEU A 83 -18.36 17.62 19.37
C LEU A 83 -18.91 18.04 18.01
N VAL A 84 -20.06 17.51 17.59
CA VAL A 84 -20.75 17.93 16.37
C VAL A 84 -21.22 19.38 16.50
N ASP A 85 -21.80 19.76 17.64
CA ASP A 85 -22.24 21.14 17.89
C ASP A 85 -21.03 22.11 17.89
N GLU A 86 -19.90 21.70 18.47
CA GLU A 86 -18.64 22.45 18.41
C GLU A 86 -18.11 22.59 16.97
N LEU A 87 -18.21 21.53 16.15
CA LEU A 87 -17.77 21.57 14.75
C LEU A 87 -18.74 22.33 13.85
N ALA A 88 -20.04 22.29 14.14
CA ALA A 88 -21.05 23.07 13.44
C ALA A 88 -20.87 24.57 13.72
N SER A 89 -20.53 24.94 14.96
CA SER A 89 -20.26 26.33 15.35
C SER A 89 -18.88 26.81 14.93
N ASN A 90 -17.86 25.94 14.97
CA ASN A 90 -16.50 26.20 14.53
C ASN A 90 -15.93 25.03 13.69
N PRO A 91 -16.17 25.03 12.36
CA PRO A 91 -15.65 24.01 11.45
C PRO A 91 -14.12 23.95 11.37
N HIS A 92 -13.38 24.82 12.05
CA HIS A 92 -11.91 24.80 12.11
C HIS A 92 -11.35 24.20 13.39
N ASN A 93 -12.20 23.77 14.33
CA ASN A 93 -11.77 23.15 15.58
C ASN A 93 -11.11 21.78 15.33
N SER A 94 -9.79 21.79 15.09
CA SER A 94 -8.95 20.60 14.88
C SER A 94 -9.03 19.65 16.07
N ASN A 95 -9.04 20.17 17.30
CA ASN A 95 -9.14 19.34 18.50
C ASN A 95 -10.48 18.59 18.56
N ALA A 96 -11.61 19.27 18.31
CA ALA A 96 -12.91 18.61 18.29
C ALA A 96 -13.01 17.53 17.19
N ARG A 97 -12.41 17.76 16.01
CA ARG A 97 -12.33 16.71 14.97
C ARG A 97 -11.50 15.53 15.41
N LEU A 98 -10.30 15.78 15.96
CA LEU A 98 -9.42 14.71 16.44
C LEU A 98 -10.06 13.93 17.59
N ASP A 99 -10.75 14.60 18.51
CA ASP A 99 -11.48 13.97 19.62
C ASP A 99 -12.67 13.16 19.10
N LEU A 100 -13.37 13.65 18.07
CA LEU A 100 -14.46 12.90 17.44
C LEU A 100 -13.92 11.63 16.79
N VAL A 101 -12.87 11.72 15.97
CA VAL A 101 -12.22 10.55 15.35
C VAL A 101 -11.69 9.58 16.41
N GLU A 102 -11.06 10.08 17.46
CA GLU A 102 -10.56 9.26 18.57
C GLU A 102 -11.68 8.54 19.30
N MET A 103 -12.78 9.24 19.59
CA MET A 103 -13.95 8.66 20.22
C MET A 103 -14.54 7.54 19.36
N MET A 104 -14.71 7.77 18.05
CA MET A 104 -15.21 6.77 17.11
C MET A 104 -14.29 5.55 16.99
N THR A 105 -12.98 5.79 16.89
CA THR A 105 -11.98 4.73 16.75
C THR A 105 -11.69 3.98 18.05
N ARG A 106 -12.13 4.46 19.21
CA ARG A 106 -11.96 3.75 20.49
C ARG A 106 -13.25 3.11 21.02
N LYS A 107 -14.39 3.78 20.88
CA LYS A 107 -15.64 3.40 21.55
C LYS A 107 -16.60 2.58 20.67
N THR A 108 -16.30 2.41 19.38
CA THR A 108 -17.11 1.57 18.48
C THR A 108 -16.42 0.26 18.14
N ASP A 109 -17.22 -0.76 17.79
CA ASP A 109 -16.75 -2.11 17.44
C ASP A 109 -16.05 -2.19 16.08
N GLY A 110 -16.08 -1.10 15.30
CA GLY A 110 -15.42 -0.98 14.01
C GLY A 110 -16.08 -1.74 12.87
N LYS A 111 -17.31 -2.26 13.02
CA LYS A 111 -17.99 -3.00 11.96
C LYS A 111 -18.70 -2.11 10.93
N ASP A 112 -19.07 -0.89 11.32
CA ASP A 112 -19.73 0.05 10.42
C ASP A 112 -18.71 0.67 9.46
N ALA A 113 -18.68 0.16 8.23
CA ALA A 113 -17.74 0.59 7.20
C ALA A 113 -17.92 2.07 6.81
N LEU A 114 -19.14 2.61 6.86
CA LEU A 114 -19.40 4.00 6.48
C LEU A 114 -18.91 4.94 7.58
N LEU A 115 -19.15 4.57 8.84
CA LEU A 115 -18.57 5.27 9.99
C LEU A 115 -17.04 5.29 9.94
N ASN A 116 -16.41 4.14 9.63
CA ASN A 116 -14.96 4.04 9.52
C ASN A 116 -14.41 4.85 8.34
N ARG A 117 -15.11 4.85 7.20
CA ARG A 117 -14.77 5.66 6.01
C ARG A 117 -14.75 7.14 6.35
N ASP A 118 -15.79 7.61 7.04
CA ASP A 118 -15.90 9.01 7.45
C ASP A 118 -14.84 9.39 8.47
N ALA A 119 -14.59 8.54 9.47
CA ALA A 119 -13.52 8.73 10.43
C ALA A 119 -12.15 8.81 9.74
N PHE A 120 -11.91 7.97 8.73
CA PHE A 120 -10.70 8.00 7.94
C PHE A 120 -10.55 9.32 7.17
N LEU A 121 -11.57 9.74 6.41
CA LEU A 121 -11.50 10.98 5.65
C LEU A 121 -11.36 12.22 6.55
N LEU A 122 -12.07 12.26 7.68
CA LEU A 122 -11.95 13.34 8.66
C LEU A 122 -10.55 13.37 9.32
N SER A 123 -9.96 12.21 9.61
CA SER A 123 -8.58 12.12 10.09
C SER A 123 -7.56 12.56 9.04
N MET A 124 -7.81 12.28 7.76
CA MET A 124 -6.93 12.65 6.67
C MET A 124 -6.93 14.15 6.40
N ALA A 125 -8.01 14.86 6.70
CA ALA A 125 -8.05 16.32 6.66
C ALA A 125 -7.04 16.96 7.64
N GLU A 126 -6.71 16.28 8.73
CA GLU A 126 -5.76 16.77 9.74
C GLU A 126 -4.29 16.52 9.38
N VAL A 127 -3.99 15.68 8.40
CA VAL A 127 -2.61 15.32 7.99
C VAL A 127 -2.27 15.82 6.58
N GLN A 128 -2.91 16.92 6.15
CA GLN A 128 -2.68 17.51 4.81
C GLN A 128 -1.41 18.35 4.70
N GLY A 129 -0.79 18.74 5.81
CA GLY A 129 0.44 19.54 5.79
C GLY A 129 1.09 19.57 7.16
N ILE A 130 2.22 20.26 7.26
CA ILE A 130 2.88 20.54 8.53
C ILE A 130 2.21 21.79 9.13
N PRO A 131 1.80 21.77 10.41
CA PRO A 131 2.35 20.94 11.49
C PRO A 131 1.75 19.55 11.63
N LEU A 132 2.61 18.59 11.99
CA LEU A 132 2.22 17.23 12.37
C LEU A 132 2.53 16.99 13.86
N ASP A 133 1.79 16.06 14.45
CA ASP A 133 2.06 15.53 15.78
C ASP A 133 1.67 14.06 15.85
N GLU A 134 1.99 13.42 16.97
CA GLU A 134 1.67 12.01 17.22
C GLU A 134 0.17 11.72 17.04
N LYS A 135 -0.70 12.58 17.60
CA LYS A 135 -2.15 12.34 17.66
C LYS A 135 -2.73 12.31 16.25
N ARG A 136 -2.40 13.28 15.40
CA ARG A 136 -2.87 13.35 14.00
C ARG A 136 -2.48 12.12 13.20
N VAL A 137 -1.20 11.75 13.25
CA VAL A 137 -0.66 10.62 12.47
C VAL A 137 -1.22 9.28 12.98
N ARG A 138 -1.31 9.12 14.31
CA ARG A 138 -1.85 7.90 14.95
C ARG A 138 -3.30 7.68 14.62
N LEU A 139 -4.13 8.73 14.72
CA LEU A 139 -5.54 8.63 14.38
C LEU A 139 -5.73 8.35 12.89
N ALA A 140 -4.96 8.98 12.01
CA ALA A 140 -5.01 8.72 10.57
C ALA A 140 -4.69 7.26 10.24
N LEU A 141 -3.60 6.70 10.77
CA LEU A 141 -3.24 5.29 10.56
C LEU A 141 -4.29 4.33 11.16
N THR A 142 -4.82 4.65 12.35
CA THR A 142 -5.82 3.82 13.02
C THR A 142 -7.13 3.79 12.24
N ALA A 143 -7.62 4.96 11.81
CA ALA A 143 -8.84 5.10 11.04
C ALA A 143 -8.70 4.44 9.65
N GLN A 144 -7.55 4.61 8.98
CA GLN A 144 -7.24 3.92 7.72
C GLN A 144 -7.37 2.40 7.88
N ASN A 145 -6.69 1.82 8.87
CA ASN A 145 -6.70 0.38 9.08
C ASN A 145 -8.12 -0.13 9.40
N ARG A 146 -8.88 0.57 10.25
CA ARG A 146 -10.28 0.22 10.53
C ARG A 146 -11.12 0.25 9.26
N TYR A 147 -11.01 1.31 8.46
CA TYR A 147 -11.76 1.43 7.21
C TYR A 147 -11.42 0.30 6.24
N LEU A 148 -10.14 0.06 5.95
CA LEU A 148 -9.72 -0.99 5.01
C LEU A 148 -10.14 -2.40 5.46
N VAL A 149 -10.11 -2.68 6.76
CA VAL A 149 -10.61 -3.95 7.32
C VAL A 149 -12.12 -4.06 7.09
N SER A 150 -12.89 -3.03 7.45
CA SER A 150 -14.34 -3.05 7.26
C SER A 150 -14.76 -3.09 5.78
N LEU A 151 -14.03 -2.41 4.89
CA LEU A 151 -14.24 -2.48 3.44
C LEU A 151 -13.98 -3.89 2.92
N LYS A 152 -12.92 -4.55 3.39
CA LYS A 152 -12.64 -5.95 3.04
C LYS A 152 -13.77 -6.89 3.49
N ASP A 153 -14.34 -6.64 4.66
CA ASP A 153 -15.48 -7.41 5.14
C ASP A 153 -16.73 -7.18 4.27
N LEU A 154 -16.94 -5.98 3.73
CA LEU A 154 -17.98 -5.74 2.71
C LEU A 154 -17.74 -6.56 1.44
N PHE A 155 -16.52 -6.57 0.90
CA PHE A 155 -16.18 -7.42 -0.25
C PHE A 155 -16.50 -8.91 0.03
N ARG A 156 -16.18 -9.41 1.23
CA ARG A 156 -16.46 -10.81 1.60
C ARG A 156 -17.95 -11.10 1.76
N GLN A 157 -18.72 -10.13 2.26
CA GLN A 157 -20.18 -10.26 2.37
C GLN A 157 -20.85 -10.34 1.01
N GLU A 158 -20.37 -9.59 0.01
CA GLU A 158 -20.84 -9.70 -1.39
C GLU A 158 -20.52 -11.09 -1.97
N LEU A 159 -19.29 -11.59 -1.77
CA LEU A 159 -18.89 -12.93 -2.22
C LEU A 159 -19.78 -14.05 -1.66
N SER A 160 -20.14 -13.96 -0.37
CA SER A 160 -20.91 -15.00 0.32
C SER A 160 -22.39 -15.05 -0.13
N GLN A 161 -22.88 -13.99 -0.79
CA GLN A 161 -24.24 -13.95 -1.32
C GLN A 161 -24.34 -14.72 -2.64
N ASP A 162 -23.41 -14.49 -3.57
CA ASP A 162 -23.42 -15.15 -4.87
C ASP A 162 -23.30 -16.68 -4.76
N ASP A 163 -22.50 -17.20 -3.82
CA ASP A 163 -22.37 -18.64 -3.54
C ASP A 163 -23.69 -19.27 -3.01
N SER A 164 -24.57 -18.47 -2.41
CA SER A 164 -25.87 -18.93 -1.88
C SER A 164 -27.00 -18.89 -2.91
N GLU A 165 -26.95 -17.94 -3.85
CA GLU A 165 -27.88 -17.87 -4.98
C GLU A 165 -27.60 -18.96 -6.03
N GLU A 166 -26.33 -19.31 -6.27
CA GLU A 166 -25.94 -20.44 -7.14
C GLU A 166 -26.38 -21.82 -6.60
N LYS A 167 -26.44 -22.00 -5.29
CA LYS A 167 -26.93 -23.25 -4.68
C LYS A 167 -28.45 -23.39 -4.78
N ASN A 168 -29.18 -22.32 -4.51
CA ASN A 168 -30.65 -22.32 -4.57
C ASN A 168 -31.19 -22.51 -6.01
N THR A 169 -30.42 -22.09 -7.03
CA THR A 169 -30.77 -22.30 -8.44
C THR A 169 -30.49 -23.74 -8.90
N ARG A 170 -29.40 -24.37 -8.44
CA ARG A 170 -29.12 -25.79 -8.73
C ARG A 170 -30.10 -26.75 -8.06
N ASP A 171 -30.61 -26.42 -6.88
CA ASP A 171 -31.55 -27.28 -6.14
C ASP A 171 -32.99 -27.24 -6.71
N GLN A 172 -33.32 -26.30 -7.60
CA GLN A 172 -34.62 -26.25 -8.30
C GLN A 172 -34.62 -26.90 -9.68
N GLU A 173 -33.47 -27.26 -10.25
CA GLU A 173 -33.39 -28.00 -11.51
C GLU A 173 -33.45 -29.52 -11.24
N SER A 174 -34.65 -30.03 -10.99
CA SER A 174 -34.93 -31.48 -11.09
C SER A 174 -35.09 -31.90 -12.56
N PRO A 175 -34.66 -33.13 -12.94
CA PRO A 175 -34.35 -33.47 -14.31
C PRO A 175 -35.62 -33.80 -15.10
N THR A 176 -36.00 -32.93 -16.03
CA THR A 176 -36.90 -33.34 -17.12
C THR A 176 -36.27 -33.05 -18.47
N SER A 177 -35.74 -34.13 -19.04
CA SER A 177 -35.67 -34.46 -20.47
C SER A 177 -35.18 -33.38 -21.46
N GLY A 178 -33.93 -33.58 -21.91
CA GLY A 178 -33.63 -33.77 -23.33
C GLY A 178 -33.83 -32.59 -24.27
N SER A 179 -32.79 -31.76 -24.42
CA SER A 179 -32.46 -31.09 -25.68
C SER A 179 -31.04 -30.53 -25.60
N SER A 180 -30.13 -31.11 -26.37
CA SER A 180 -28.80 -30.57 -26.61
C SER A 180 -28.93 -29.28 -27.43
N SER A 181 -29.08 -28.16 -26.74
CA SER A 181 -28.77 -26.84 -27.28
C SER A 181 -27.58 -26.32 -26.50
N LYS A 182 -26.46 -26.06 -27.19
CA LYS A 182 -25.37 -25.23 -26.67
C LYS A 182 -25.95 -23.83 -26.52
N SER A 183 -26.62 -23.56 -25.40
CA SER A 183 -27.03 -22.21 -25.03
C SER A 183 -25.76 -21.45 -24.65
N ASN A 184 -25.54 -20.32 -25.31
CA ASN A 184 -24.61 -19.32 -24.81
C ASN A 184 -24.99 -19.02 -23.34
N PRO A 185 -24.03 -18.91 -22.41
CA PRO A 185 -24.34 -18.45 -21.07
C PRO A 185 -25.11 -17.14 -21.19
N SER A 186 -26.25 -17.03 -20.49
CA SER A 186 -27.04 -15.80 -20.51
C SER A 186 -26.13 -14.62 -20.10
N SER A 187 -26.32 -13.44 -20.70
CA SER A 187 -25.54 -12.22 -20.37
C SER A 187 -25.38 -12.04 -18.85
N ASN A 188 -26.45 -12.38 -18.12
CA ASN A 188 -26.52 -12.31 -16.66
C ASN A 188 -25.52 -13.24 -15.94
N ALA A 189 -25.26 -14.45 -16.44
CA ALA A 189 -24.31 -15.38 -15.82
C ALA A 189 -22.84 -14.95 -16.03
N VAL A 190 -22.54 -14.35 -17.17
CA VAL A 190 -21.21 -13.78 -17.46
C VAL A 190 -20.97 -12.54 -16.60
N GLU A 191 -21.94 -11.63 -16.52
CA GLU A 191 -21.89 -10.44 -15.68
C GLU A 191 -21.72 -10.78 -14.19
N GLN A 192 -22.44 -11.80 -13.70
CA GLN A 192 -22.28 -12.30 -12.32
C GLN A 192 -20.89 -12.89 -12.07
N TYR A 193 -20.38 -13.70 -13.00
CA TYR A 193 -19.04 -14.27 -12.88
C TYR A 193 -17.95 -13.19 -12.86
N ASP A 194 -18.04 -12.22 -13.77
CA ASP A 194 -17.09 -11.10 -13.84
C ASP A 194 -17.13 -10.26 -12.56
N ARG A 195 -18.33 -10.02 -12.01
CA ARG A 195 -18.51 -9.36 -10.72
C ARG A 195 -17.86 -10.14 -9.58
N GLN A 196 -18.09 -11.45 -9.48
CA GLN A 196 -17.44 -12.28 -8.46
C GLN A 196 -15.90 -12.22 -8.57
N GLN A 197 -15.35 -12.27 -9.78
CA GLN A 197 -13.91 -12.17 -10.00
C GLN A 197 -13.39 -10.80 -9.57
N LEU A 198 -14.11 -9.72 -9.87
CA LEU A 198 -13.77 -8.37 -9.43
C LEU A 198 -13.72 -8.26 -7.91
N ILE A 199 -14.74 -8.76 -7.21
CA ILE A 199 -14.80 -8.75 -5.74
C ILE A 199 -13.68 -9.61 -5.13
N LYS A 200 -13.37 -10.78 -5.71
CA LYS A 200 -12.24 -11.63 -5.30
C LYS A 200 -10.91 -10.89 -5.44
N ARG A 201 -10.71 -10.19 -6.56
CA ARG A 201 -9.51 -9.37 -6.79
C ARG A 201 -9.45 -8.17 -5.85
N GLY A 202 -10.57 -7.49 -5.58
CA GLY A 202 -10.68 -6.41 -4.60
C GLY A 202 -10.30 -6.86 -3.18
N THR A 203 -10.75 -8.04 -2.76
CA THR A 203 -10.35 -8.64 -1.47
C THR A 203 -8.84 -8.86 -1.40
N ARG A 204 -8.25 -9.47 -2.44
CA ARG A 204 -6.79 -9.68 -2.53
C ARG A 204 -6.02 -8.36 -2.51
N TYR A 205 -6.53 -7.35 -3.19
CA TYR A 205 -5.93 -6.01 -3.21
C TYR A 205 -5.85 -5.42 -1.80
N LEU A 206 -6.94 -5.48 -1.04
CA LEU A 206 -6.98 -5.00 0.34
C LEU A 206 -6.06 -5.80 1.27
N ASP A 207 -5.97 -7.12 1.10
CA ASP A 207 -5.03 -7.95 1.86
C ASP A 207 -3.56 -7.56 1.57
N GLU A 208 -3.21 -7.34 0.29
CA GLU A 208 -1.87 -6.87 -0.09
C GLU A 208 -1.57 -5.46 0.43
N LEU A 209 -2.57 -4.57 0.46
CA LEU A 209 -2.43 -3.22 1.02
C LEU A 209 -2.22 -3.24 2.54
N LEU A 210 -3.01 -4.02 3.28
CA LEU A 210 -2.91 -4.12 4.74
C LEU A 210 -1.54 -4.64 5.19
N LYS A 211 -0.87 -5.47 4.39
CA LYS A 211 0.53 -5.87 4.64
C LYS A 211 1.49 -4.67 4.62
N GLN A 212 1.21 -3.65 3.80
CA GLN A 212 2.06 -2.46 3.67
C GLN A 212 1.87 -1.43 4.78
N PHE A 213 0.75 -1.47 5.51
CA PHE A 213 0.38 -0.42 6.48
C PHE A 213 0.70 -0.76 7.94
N ARG A 214 1.47 -1.82 8.19
CA ARG A 214 2.03 -2.13 9.51
C ARG A 214 3.16 -1.18 9.84
N VAL A 215 2.83 -0.05 10.46
CA VAL A 215 3.80 0.97 10.87
C VAL A 215 3.61 1.29 12.35
N SER A 216 4.71 1.25 13.10
CA SER A 216 4.75 1.75 14.47
C SER A 216 5.04 3.25 14.49
N ILE A 217 4.33 3.97 15.35
CA ILE A 217 4.66 5.35 15.66
C ILE A 217 5.53 5.33 16.93
N PRO A 218 6.69 6.01 16.94
CA PRO A 218 7.49 6.14 18.14
C PRO A 218 6.68 6.81 19.26
N PRO A 219 6.76 6.31 20.52
CA PRO A 219 6.17 7.01 21.65
C PRO A 219 6.83 8.39 21.81
N ASP A 220 6.07 9.37 22.29
CA ASP A 220 6.52 10.74 22.56
C ASP A 220 7.04 11.47 21.31
N LEU A 221 6.37 11.26 20.19
CA LEU A 221 6.74 11.87 18.91
C LEU A 221 6.63 13.40 18.98
N GLN A 222 7.78 14.08 18.95
CA GLN A 222 7.86 15.54 18.96
C GLN A 222 7.08 16.13 17.79
N SER A 223 6.27 17.16 18.04
CA SER A 223 5.52 17.85 16.99
C SER A 223 6.46 18.43 15.93
N LEU A 224 6.18 18.09 14.68
CA LEU A 224 6.87 18.61 13.52
C LEU A 224 6.27 19.96 13.14
N GLN A 225 7.08 21.01 13.22
CA GLN A 225 6.70 22.37 12.88
C GLN A 225 7.52 22.85 11.69
N MET A 226 6.89 23.55 10.74
CA MET A 226 7.56 24.00 9.52
C MET A 226 8.74 24.95 9.83
N GLU A 227 8.61 25.76 10.88
CA GLU A 227 9.64 26.68 11.36
C GLU A 227 10.95 25.95 11.72
N ASN A 228 10.86 24.75 12.27
CA ASN A 228 12.01 23.92 12.65
C ASN A 228 12.71 23.28 11.42
N LEU A 229 12.11 23.39 10.24
CA LEU A 229 12.57 22.79 8.98
C LEU A 229 13.00 23.84 7.94
N LYS A 230 12.90 25.14 8.27
CA LYS A 230 13.30 26.25 7.39
C LYS A 230 14.83 26.37 7.28
N ALA A 231 15.26 27.00 6.19
CA ALA A 231 16.66 27.13 5.78
C ALA A 231 17.54 27.73 6.89
N GLY A 232 18.51 26.95 7.37
CA GLY A 232 19.42 27.31 8.46
C GLY A 232 19.71 26.15 9.41
N GLY A 233 18.80 25.18 9.50
CA GLY A 233 19.05 23.93 10.23
C GLY A 233 20.13 23.08 9.54
N ASN A 234 21.08 22.55 10.32
CA ASN A 234 21.99 21.54 9.79
C ASN A 234 21.20 20.27 9.43
N SER A 235 21.63 19.56 8.38
CA SER A 235 20.91 18.38 7.85
C SER A 235 20.61 17.34 8.95
N LYS A 236 21.55 17.12 9.86
CA LYS A 236 21.40 16.20 11.00
C LYS A 236 20.20 16.52 11.89
N SER A 237 19.97 17.79 12.20
CA SER A 237 18.85 18.23 13.03
C SER A 237 17.52 18.08 12.30
N VAL A 238 17.50 18.42 11.00
CA VAL A 238 16.31 18.25 10.16
C VAL A 238 15.95 16.77 10.05
N MET A 239 16.92 15.90 9.78
CA MET A 239 16.67 14.45 9.67
C MET A 239 16.22 13.85 11.01
N LYS A 240 16.76 14.32 12.14
CA LYS A 240 16.30 13.88 13.48
C LYS A 240 14.80 14.16 13.70
N LEU A 241 14.30 15.29 13.20
CA LEU A 241 12.89 15.66 13.30
C LEU A 241 12.02 14.93 12.26
N LEU A 242 12.53 14.76 11.04
CA LEU A 242 11.76 14.22 9.92
C LEU A 242 11.67 12.69 9.95
N ASN A 243 12.76 11.99 10.27
CA ASN A 243 12.86 10.52 10.19
C ASN A 243 11.72 9.79 10.90
N PRO A 244 11.32 10.17 12.13
CA PRO A 244 10.20 9.53 12.82
C PRO A 244 8.85 9.60 12.07
N TYR A 245 8.66 10.58 11.19
CA TYR A 245 7.43 10.77 10.43
C TYR A 245 7.46 10.11 9.04
N LEU A 246 8.63 9.75 8.51
CA LEU A 246 8.76 9.24 7.14
C LEU A 246 7.95 7.97 6.92
N ALA A 247 8.14 6.95 7.76
CA ALA A 247 7.42 5.68 7.63
C ALA A 247 5.90 5.85 7.84
N PRO A 248 5.43 6.52 8.91
CA PRO A 248 3.99 6.75 9.11
C PRO A 248 3.32 7.53 7.96
N ILE A 249 3.92 8.63 7.50
CA ILE A 249 3.34 9.45 6.43
C ILE A 249 3.40 8.74 5.06
N SER A 250 4.42 7.90 4.83
CA SER A 250 4.47 7.08 3.62
C SER A 250 3.40 5.99 3.59
N ALA A 251 2.95 5.53 4.75
CA ALA A 251 1.88 4.54 4.87
C ALA A 251 0.45 5.14 4.80
N LEU A 252 0.32 6.46 4.63
CA LEU A 252 -0.97 7.16 4.50
C LEU A 252 -1.22 7.61 3.05
N PRO A 253 -1.93 6.86 2.20
CA PRO A 253 -2.00 7.12 0.75
C PRO A 253 -2.52 8.52 0.39
N LEU A 254 -3.43 9.08 1.19
CA LEU A 254 -4.02 10.41 0.97
C LEU A 254 -3.17 11.57 1.52
N ALA A 255 -2.03 11.29 2.17
CA ALA A 255 -1.10 12.30 2.71
C ALA A 255 -0.18 12.91 1.62
N ARG A 256 -0.74 13.19 0.43
CA ARG A 256 0.03 13.60 -0.77
C ARG A 256 0.73 14.95 -0.58
N ASN A 257 0.01 15.92 -0.03
CA ASN A 257 0.50 17.28 0.18
C ASN A 257 1.66 17.31 1.18
N VAL A 258 1.49 16.69 2.35
CA VAL A 258 2.58 16.60 3.33
C VAL A 258 3.77 15.77 2.85
N ARG A 259 3.56 14.67 2.11
CA ARG A 259 4.68 13.96 1.46
C ARG A 259 5.46 14.84 0.49
N LYS A 260 4.76 15.68 -0.29
CA LYS A 260 5.39 16.63 -1.21
C LYS A 260 6.23 17.66 -0.45
N GLU A 261 5.71 18.20 0.65
CA GLU A 261 6.47 19.10 1.54
C GLU A 261 7.72 18.42 2.10
N MET A 262 7.59 17.18 2.61
CA MET A 262 8.73 16.39 3.12
C MET A 262 9.78 16.13 2.04
N LEU A 263 9.37 15.76 0.82
CA LEU A 263 10.27 15.58 -0.32
C LEU A 263 11.00 16.88 -0.68
N GLU A 264 10.31 18.02 -0.67
CA GLU A 264 10.92 19.31 -0.97
C GLU A 264 11.99 19.67 0.07
N ILE A 265 11.74 19.39 1.35
CA ILE A 265 12.71 19.59 2.43
C ILE A 265 13.92 18.67 2.25
N LEU A 266 13.69 17.38 1.96
CA LEU A 266 14.76 16.41 1.73
C LEU A 266 15.66 16.76 0.54
N LYS A 267 15.07 17.25 -0.56
CA LYS A 267 15.80 17.65 -1.77
C LYS A 267 16.82 18.77 -1.54
N ARG A 268 16.63 19.59 -0.50
CA ARG A 268 17.60 20.64 -0.13
C ARG A 268 18.92 20.06 0.40
N PHE A 269 18.91 18.81 0.86
CA PHE A 269 20.05 18.17 1.52
C PHE A 269 20.57 16.93 0.79
N SER A 270 19.78 16.30 -0.09
CA SER A 270 20.08 14.97 -0.66
C SER A 270 21.38 14.90 -1.45
N GLU A 271 21.81 16.00 -2.09
CA GLU A 271 23.12 16.04 -2.75
C GLU A 271 24.29 15.94 -1.77
N LYS A 272 24.14 16.39 -0.53
CA LYS A 272 25.22 16.53 0.46
C LYS A 272 25.15 15.48 1.57
N ASP A 273 23.94 15.09 1.98
CA ASP A 273 23.69 14.16 3.08
C ASP A 273 23.12 12.82 2.57
N PRO A 274 23.83 11.69 2.77
CA PRO A 274 23.33 10.36 2.39
C PRO A 274 22.04 9.97 3.12
N HIS A 275 21.74 10.49 4.32
CA HIS A 275 20.50 10.20 5.04
C HIS A 275 19.29 10.85 4.39
N ALA A 276 19.46 12.07 3.88
CA ALA A 276 18.39 12.75 3.15
C ALA A 276 18.06 12.02 1.84
N SER A 277 19.09 11.63 1.09
CA SER A 277 18.92 10.79 -0.12
C SER A 277 18.27 9.42 0.20
N TYR A 278 18.65 8.79 1.31
CA TYR A 278 18.04 7.55 1.78
C TYR A 278 16.55 7.74 2.13
N ALA A 279 16.21 8.82 2.83
CA ALA A 279 14.84 9.17 3.17
C ALA A 279 13.97 9.44 1.92
N GLU A 280 14.49 10.15 0.91
CA GLU A 280 13.78 10.32 -0.38
C GLU A 280 13.44 8.97 -1.02
N CYS A 281 14.42 8.05 -1.05
CA CYS A 281 14.22 6.70 -1.57
C CYS A 281 13.07 5.99 -0.86
N LEU A 282 13.01 6.03 0.47
CA LEU A 282 11.95 5.39 1.24
C LEU A 282 10.55 5.92 0.87
N LEU A 283 10.41 7.24 0.69
CA LEU A 283 9.13 7.85 0.29
C LEU A 283 8.67 7.35 -1.09
N PHE A 284 9.57 7.28 -2.06
CA PHE A 284 9.27 6.77 -3.41
C PHE A 284 9.00 5.27 -3.42
N ARG A 285 9.87 4.47 -2.79
CA ARG A 285 9.72 3.00 -2.70
C ARG A 285 8.39 2.63 -2.07
N LYS A 286 8.02 3.26 -0.94
CA LYS A 286 6.79 2.90 -0.23
C LYS A 286 5.55 3.16 -1.10
N ARG A 287 5.52 4.29 -1.81
CA ARG A 287 4.44 4.59 -2.77
C ARG A 287 4.39 3.58 -3.92
N ALA A 288 5.54 3.23 -4.50
CA ALA A 288 5.60 2.20 -5.55
C ALA A 288 5.10 0.84 -5.03
N THR A 289 5.47 0.46 -3.81
CA THR A 289 5.07 -0.81 -3.20
C THR A 289 3.56 -0.89 -2.97
N MET A 290 2.91 0.22 -2.59
CA MET A 290 1.45 0.28 -2.50
C MET A 290 0.75 0.12 -3.85
N LEU A 291 1.29 0.72 -4.92
CA LEU A 291 0.73 0.56 -6.27
C LEU A 291 0.96 -0.86 -6.80
N LEU A 292 2.10 -1.48 -6.46
CA LEU A 292 2.38 -2.88 -6.77
C LEU A 292 1.37 -3.85 -6.15
N SER A 293 0.72 -3.51 -5.04
CA SER A 293 -0.37 -4.32 -4.47
C SER A 293 -1.53 -4.50 -5.46
N ALA A 294 -1.80 -3.52 -6.32
CA ALA A 294 -2.83 -3.63 -7.36
C ALA A 294 -2.41 -4.62 -8.45
N ILE A 295 -1.15 -4.57 -8.91
CA ILE A 295 -0.59 -5.54 -9.87
C ILE A 295 -0.60 -6.96 -9.29
N ARG A 296 -0.27 -7.12 -8.01
CA ARG A 296 -0.32 -8.43 -7.32
C ARG A 296 -1.74 -8.98 -7.21
N ALA A 297 -2.74 -8.12 -7.13
CA ALA A 297 -4.13 -8.51 -7.14
C ALA A 297 -4.73 -8.67 -8.55
N GLY A 298 -3.94 -8.40 -9.62
CA GLY A 298 -4.33 -8.64 -11.01
C GLY A 298 -4.76 -7.42 -11.81
N ASN A 299 -4.37 -6.20 -11.40
CA ASN A 299 -4.56 -4.97 -12.18
C ASN A 299 -3.24 -4.44 -12.74
N GLU A 300 -3.12 -4.42 -14.07
CA GLU A 300 -1.88 -4.07 -14.77
C GLU A 300 -1.77 -2.57 -15.12
N GLY A 301 -2.79 -1.76 -14.86
CA GLY A 301 -2.90 -0.37 -15.34
C GLY A 301 -1.97 0.67 -14.70
N GLN A 302 -1.05 0.29 -13.80
CA GLN A 302 -0.21 1.22 -13.01
C GLN A 302 1.30 1.08 -13.29
N GLY A 303 1.68 0.34 -14.33
CA GLY A 303 3.07 -0.03 -14.59
C GLY A 303 4.04 1.13 -14.76
N GLU A 304 3.69 2.14 -15.57
CA GLU A 304 4.55 3.30 -15.85
C GLU A 304 4.79 4.16 -14.61
N VAL A 305 3.74 4.39 -13.81
CA VAL A 305 3.82 5.17 -12.57
C VAL A 305 4.72 4.45 -11.55
N ILE A 306 4.59 3.13 -11.44
CA ILE A 306 5.43 2.31 -10.57
C ILE A 306 6.89 2.38 -11.04
N GLU A 307 7.15 2.23 -12.33
CA GLU A 307 8.50 2.32 -12.89
C GLU A 307 9.13 3.69 -12.61
N SER A 308 8.39 4.77 -12.85
CA SER A 308 8.83 6.14 -12.57
C SER A 308 9.21 6.32 -11.10
N LEU A 309 8.37 5.86 -10.17
CA LEU A 309 8.65 5.94 -8.74
C LEU A 309 9.87 5.10 -8.33
N LEU A 310 10.02 3.89 -8.88
CA LEU A 310 11.17 3.04 -8.58
C LEU A 310 12.46 3.58 -9.17
N ASN A 311 12.40 4.25 -10.33
CA ASN A 311 13.54 4.97 -10.88
C ASN A 311 13.95 6.14 -9.98
N GLU A 312 13.00 6.96 -9.51
CA GLU A 312 13.29 8.04 -8.57
C GLU A 312 13.89 7.51 -7.25
N ALA A 313 13.35 6.39 -6.74
CA ALA A 313 13.92 5.70 -5.59
C ALA A 313 15.37 5.25 -5.86
N MET A 314 15.62 4.64 -7.02
CA MET A 314 16.93 4.14 -7.43
C MET A 314 17.98 5.27 -7.52
N HIS A 315 17.61 6.40 -8.14
CA HIS A 315 18.47 7.57 -8.23
C HIS A 315 18.79 8.13 -6.84
N ALA A 316 17.79 8.22 -5.96
CA ALA A 316 17.97 8.72 -4.59
C ALA A 316 18.89 7.81 -3.77
N ILE A 317 18.66 6.49 -3.76
CA ILE A 317 19.51 5.58 -3.00
C ILE A 317 20.92 5.47 -3.56
N SER A 318 21.10 5.56 -4.88
CA SER A 318 22.41 5.59 -5.54
C SER A 318 23.26 6.77 -5.04
N ARG A 319 22.67 7.98 -4.90
CA ARG A 319 23.36 9.15 -4.30
C ARG A 319 23.82 8.91 -2.87
N SER A 320 23.06 8.12 -2.11
CA SER A 320 23.39 7.75 -0.73
C SER A 320 24.55 6.75 -0.69
N VAL A 321 24.46 5.68 -1.49
CA VAL A 321 25.49 4.64 -1.62
C VAL A 321 26.83 5.19 -2.13
N GLN A 322 26.83 6.15 -3.06
CA GLN A 322 28.06 6.82 -3.51
C GLN A 322 28.81 7.53 -2.37
N LYS A 323 28.10 7.90 -1.29
CA LYS A 323 28.65 8.61 -0.13
C LYS A 323 28.74 7.72 1.11
N LEU A 324 28.61 6.40 0.98
CA LEU A 324 28.56 5.45 2.09
C LEU A 324 29.76 5.54 3.04
N LYS A 325 30.94 5.93 2.53
CA LYS A 325 32.15 6.17 3.34
C LYS A 325 31.96 7.29 4.39
N LYS A 326 31.03 8.23 4.16
CA LYS A 326 30.67 9.32 5.07
C LYS A 326 29.63 8.91 6.12
N VAL A 327 29.08 7.70 6.01
CA VAL A 327 28.04 7.16 6.90
C VAL A 327 28.71 6.31 7.99
N PRO A 328 28.28 6.43 9.27
CA PRO A 328 28.68 5.53 10.35
C PRO A 328 28.52 4.07 9.96
N HIS A 329 29.48 3.21 10.34
CA HIS A 329 29.51 1.81 9.92
C HIS A 329 28.21 1.06 10.26
N GLU A 330 27.63 1.34 11.43
CA GLU A 330 26.38 0.77 11.92
C GLU A 330 25.13 1.15 11.11
N GLU A 331 25.20 2.24 10.33
CA GLU A 331 24.11 2.77 9.51
C GLU A 331 24.26 2.39 8.03
N ARG A 332 25.42 1.86 7.60
CA ARG A 332 25.62 1.43 6.21
C ARG A 332 24.69 0.31 5.76
N PRO A 333 24.38 -0.71 6.60
CA PRO A 333 23.56 -1.83 6.16
C PRO A 333 22.16 -1.44 5.68
N MET A 334 21.51 -0.46 6.32
CA MET A 334 20.17 -0.03 5.89
C MET A 334 20.19 0.54 4.47
N MET A 335 21.27 1.23 4.07
CA MET A 335 21.39 1.86 2.74
C MET A 335 21.75 0.84 1.67
N ILE A 336 22.70 -0.05 1.94
CA ILE A 336 23.07 -1.15 1.01
C ILE A 336 21.85 -2.04 0.77
N ARG A 337 21.15 -2.41 1.84
CA ARG A 337 19.95 -3.24 1.75
C ARG A 337 18.86 -2.57 0.92
N GLU A 338 18.57 -1.31 1.20
CA GLU A 338 17.53 -0.58 0.48
C GLU A 338 17.85 -0.47 -1.02
N TYR A 339 19.12 -0.28 -1.36
CA TYR A 339 19.57 -0.25 -2.75
C TYR A 339 19.26 -1.56 -3.50
N ALA A 340 19.54 -2.69 -2.85
CA ALA A 340 19.21 -4.02 -3.38
C ALA A 340 17.70 -4.25 -3.48
N VAL A 341 16.93 -3.85 -2.46
CA VAL A 341 15.46 -3.97 -2.46
C VAL A 341 14.83 -3.18 -3.60
N VAL A 342 15.25 -1.92 -3.82
CA VAL A 342 14.74 -1.09 -4.93
C VAL A 342 15.08 -1.71 -6.28
N GLY A 343 16.31 -2.21 -6.44
CA GLY A 343 16.71 -2.91 -7.66
C GLY A 343 15.87 -4.16 -7.92
N GLN A 344 15.63 -4.96 -6.89
CA GLN A 344 14.77 -6.13 -6.99
C GLN A 344 13.34 -5.75 -7.37
N LEU A 345 12.77 -4.74 -6.73
CA LEU A 345 11.42 -4.26 -7.04
C LEU A 345 11.30 -3.78 -8.48
N LEU A 346 12.29 -3.04 -8.98
CA LEU A 346 12.31 -2.53 -10.35
C LEU A 346 12.35 -3.68 -11.37
N PHE A 347 13.15 -4.72 -11.14
CA PHE A 347 13.15 -5.91 -11.98
C PHE A 347 11.80 -6.64 -11.96
N HIS A 348 11.20 -6.84 -10.78
CA HIS A 348 9.94 -7.56 -10.67
C HIS A 348 8.77 -6.78 -11.28
N SER A 349 8.74 -5.46 -11.13
CA SER A 349 7.74 -4.62 -11.78
C SER A 349 7.87 -4.70 -13.29
N LEU A 350 9.10 -4.61 -13.81
CA LEU A 350 9.37 -4.68 -15.24
C LEU A 350 9.17 -6.07 -15.82
N SER A 351 9.30 -7.15 -15.05
CA SER A 351 8.99 -8.50 -15.54
C SER A 351 7.48 -8.74 -15.70
N ARG A 352 6.64 -7.93 -15.05
CA ARG A 352 5.18 -7.96 -15.17
C ARG A 352 4.66 -6.99 -16.22
N ILE A 353 5.53 -6.11 -16.72
CA ILE A 353 5.26 -5.18 -17.81
C ILE A 353 6.05 -5.73 -19.02
N PRO A 354 5.63 -5.58 -20.28
CA PRO A 354 6.41 -6.09 -21.41
C PRO A 354 7.66 -5.23 -21.71
N LYS A 355 8.47 -4.89 -20.69
CA LYS A 355 9.61 -3.96 -20.81
C LYS A 355 10.85 -4.52 -20.11
N MET A 356 12.00 -4.45 -20.77
CA MET A 356 13.28 -4.87 -20.18
C MET A 356 13.93 -3.74 -19.36
N LEU A 357 14.79 -4.12 -18.41
CA LEU A 357 15.68 -3.18 -17.72
C LEU A 357 16.58 -2.46 -18.74
N SER A 358 16.73 -1.15 -18.58
CA SER A 358 17.78 -0.38 -19.25
C SER A 358 19.17 -0.76 -18.74
N PRO A 359 20.24 -0.53 -19.52
CA PRO A 359 21.61 -0.83 -19.10
C PRO A 359 22.01 -0.15 -17.78
N GLU A 360 21.55 1.08 -17.56
CA GLU A 360 21.81 1.81 -16.32
C GLU A 360 21.12 1.15 -15.11
N GLN A 361 19.84 0.80 -15.24
CA GLN A 361 19.10 0.10 -14.19
C GLN A 361 19.73 -1.27 -13.88
N PHE A 362 20.18 -1.99 -14.91
CA PHE A 362 20.86 -3.27 -14.73
C PHE A 362 22.23 -3.11 -14.03
N SER A 363 23.03 -2.10 -14.41
CA SER A 363 24.29 -1.79 -13.71
C SER A 363 24.07 -1.47 -12.23
N HIS A 364 23.02 -0.72 -11.90
CA HIS A 364 22.65 -0.47 -10.50
C HIS A 364 22.28 -1.77 -9.77
N PHE A 365 21.52 -2.64 -10.42
CA PHE A 365 21.11 -3.94 -9.88
C PHE A 365 22.32 -4.86 -9.60
N GLU A 366 23.26 -4.95 -10.53
CA GLU A 366 24.50 -5.74 -10.36
C GLU A 366 25.34 -5.21 -9.22
N LYS A 367 25.59 -3.89 -9.20
CA LYS A 367 26.34 -3.25 -8.13
C LYS A 367 25.71 -3.47 -6.76
N ALA A 368 24.38 -3.41 -6.66
CA ALA A 368 23.69 -3.68 -5.41
C ALA A 368 23.93 -5.14 -4.96
N SER A 369 23.90 -6.11 -5.89
CA SER A 369 24.21 -7.51 -5.59
C SER A 369 25.66 -7.72 -5.13
N GLU A 370 26.61 -6.97 -5.67
CA GLU A 370 28.03 -7.04 -5.28
C GLU A 370 28.30 -6.49 -3.88
N MET A 371 27.46 -5.55 -3.41
CA MET A 371 27.60 -4.93 -2.09
C MET A 371 26.93 -5.73 -0.96
N LEU A 372 25.92 -6.55 -1.25
CA LEU A 372 25.22 -7.36 -0.23
C LEU A 372 26.13 -8.26 0.64
N PRO A 373 27.22 -8.86 0.13
CA PRO A 373 28.17 -9.61 0.95
C PRO A 373 28.77 -8.81 2.12
N GLU A 374 28.87 -7.48 2.03
CA GLU A 374 29.36 -6.62 3.13
C GLU A 374 28.45 -6.68 4.37
N ILE A 375 27.19 -7.06 4.17
CA ILE A 375 26.14 -7.08 5.19
C ILE A 375 25.45 -8.44 5.28
N TYR A 376 26.15 -9.50 4.86
CA TYR A 376 25.58 -10.85 4.75
C TYR A 376 24.99 -11.40 6.05
N GLN A 377 25.56 -10.97 7.19
CA GLN A 377 25.08 -11.30 8.54
C GLN A 377 23.69 -10.73 8.88
N GLU A 378 23.21 -9.74 8.13
CA GLU A 378 21.90 -9.14 8.37
C GLU A 378 20.79 -10.11 7.96
N LYS A 379 19.79 -10.27 8.84
CA LYS A 379 18.66 -11.18 8.62
C LYS A 379 17.98 -10.87 7.29
N GLY A 380 17.83 -11.86 6.40
CA GLY A 380 17.13 -11.68 5.11
C GLY A 380 18.02 -11.20 3.95
N VAL A 381 19.30 -10.88 4.20
CA VAL A 381 20.26 -10.52 3.14
C VAL A 381 20.70 -11.72 2.31
N PRO A 382 21.00 -12.90 2.88
CA PRO A 382 21.36 -14.08 2.09
C PRO A 382 20.29 -14.43 1.04
N GLU A 383 19.01 -14.45 1.43
CA GLU A 383 17.89 -14.74 0.55
C GLU A 383 17.71 -13.67 -0.53
N LEU A 384 17.96 -12.40 -0.20
CA LEU A 384 17.94 -11.30 -1.16
C LEU A 384 19.06 -11.45 -2.20
N LEU A 385 20.28 -11.74 -1.74
CA LEU A 385 21.44 -11.96 -2.60
C LEU A 385 21.22 -13.13 -3.56
N ASP A 386 20.70 -14.26 -3.06
CA ASP A 386 20.41 -15.43 -3.89
C ASP A 386 19.35 -15.13 -4.95
N LYS A 387 18.28 -14.42 -4.59
CA LYS A 387 17.26 -13.96 -5.54
C LYS A 387 17.87 -13.05 -6.62
N MET A 388 18.72 -12.10 -6.23
CA MET A 388 19.37 -11.19 -7.19
C MET A 388 20.35 -11.92 -8.12
N LYS A 389 21.19 -12.81 -7.59
CA LYS A 389 22.11 -13.63 -8.41
C LYS A 389 21.37 -14.53 -9.39
N LYS A 390 20.22 -15.08 -8.99
CA LYS A 390 19.36 -15.87 -9.89
C LYS A 390 18.87 -14.99 -11.05
N ILE A 391 18.37 -13.80 -10.76
CA ILE A 391 17.89 -12.85 -11.77
C ILE A 391 19.02 -12.44 -12.73
N ILE A 392 20.20 -12.12 -12.21
CA ILE A 392 21.36 -11.74 -13.05
C ILE A 392 21.72 -12.87 -14.03
N ARG A 393 21.77 -14.12 -13.56
CA ARG A 393 22.03 -15.29 -14.42
C ARG A 393 20.97 -15.46 -15.49
N GLU A 394 19.69 -15.32 -15.12
CA GLU A 394 18.56 -15.39 -16.06
C GLU A 394 18.65 -14.31 -17.15
N ILE A 395 19.02 -13.07 -16.80
CA ILE A 395 19.19 -11.97 -17.75
C ILE A 395 20.41 -12.18 -18.67
N ARG A 396 21.53 -12.65 -18.11
CA ARG A 396 22.78 -12.88 -18.85
C ARG A 396 22.72 -14.14 -19.74
N GLY A 397 21.70 -14.98 -19.58
CA GLY A 397 21.56 -16.23 -20.33
C GLY A 397 22.51 -17.33 -19.84
N ASP A 398 23.04 -17.22 -18.61
CA ASP A 398 23.89 -18.24 -18.01
C ASP A 398 23.03 -19.47 -17.69
N GLN A 399 23.08 -20.49 -18.56
CA GLN A 399 22.51 -21.80 -18.25
C GLN A 399 23.30 -22.38 -17.08
N THR A 400 22.66 -22.59 -15.93
CA THR A 400 23.21 -23.52 -14.93
C THR A 400 23.33 -24.89 -15.58
N PRO A 401 24.46 -25.61 -15.41
CA PRO A 401 24.46 -27.03 -15.70
C PRO A 401 23.31 -27.64 -14.90
N LYS A 402 22.46 -28.41 -15.59
CA LYS A 402 21.45 -29.23 -14.92
C LYS A 402 22.16 -29.96 -13.79
N GLU A 403 21.66 -29.84 -12.57
CA GLU A 403 21.98 -30.82 -11.55
C GLU A 403 21.58 -32.17 -12.14
N GLU A 404 22.57 -32.93 -12.60
CA GLU A 404 22.42 -34.33 -12.91
C GLU A 404 21.99 -35.00 -11.61
N LYS A 405 20.68 -35.19 -11.46
CA LYS A 405 20.19 -36.37 -10.78
C LYS A 405 20.80 -37.54 -11.54
N THR A 406 21.74 -38.22 -10.91
CA THR A 406 22.11 -39.59 -11.26
C THR A 406 20.84 -40.44 -11.25
N GLU A 407 20.20 -40.53 -12.42
CA GLU A 407 19.32 -41.63 -12.75
C GLU A 407 20.20 -42.71 -13.35
N GLU A 408 20.20 -43.86 -12.69
CA GLU A 408 20.94 -45.04 -13.09
C GLU A 408 20.58 -45.46 -14.52
N PHE A 409 21.63 -45.75 -15.27
CA PHE A 409 21.65 -46.43 -16.55
C PHE A 409 20.67 -47.62 -16.60
N ILE A 410 19.78 -47.62 -17.58
CA ILE A 410 19.47 -48.83 -18.35
C ILE A 410 19.62 -48.48 -19.83
N GLU A 411 20.61 -49.10 -20.46
CA GLU A 411 20.85 -49.10 -21.91
C GLU A 411 19.69 -49.75 -22.66
N GLU A 412 19.26 -49.15 -23.77
CA GLU A 412 19.22 -49.88 -25.04
C GLU A 412 19.35 -48.94 -26.24
N LYS A 413 20.06 -49.44 -27.26
CA LYS A 413 20.78 -48.73 -28.33
C LYS A 413 19.95 -48.42 -29.59
N GLU A 414 20.35 -47.33 -30.26
CA GLU A 414 20.53 -47.10 -31.73
C GLU A 414 19.35 -47.40 -32.70
N ALA A 415 19.06 -46.69 -33.82
CA ALA A 415 19.48 -45.49 -34.55
C ALA A 415 18.52 -45.43 -35.83
N PRO A 416 18.75 -44.65 -36.92
CA PRO A 416 18.63 -43.20 -37.09
C PRO A 416 17.75 -42.73 -38.30
N LYS A 417 17.61 -41.38 -38.45
CA LYS A 417 17.21 -40.57 -39.65
C LYS A 417 15.70 -40.31 -39.84
N LYS A 418 15.20 -39.16 -40.32
CA LYS A 418 15.73 -38.10 -41.21
C LYS A 418 15.16 -36.71 -40.87
N GLU A 419 15.92 -35.68 -41.25
CA GLU A 419 15.49 -34.29 -41.47
C GLU A 419 14.27 -34.18 -42.40
N SER A 420 13.38 -33.22 -42.14
CA SER A 420 13.01 -32.22 -43.13
C SER A 420 12.30 -31.02 -42.49
N ASP A 421 12.73 -29.84 -42.94
CA ASP A 421 12.16 -28.52 -42.69
C ASP A 421 10.66 -28.43 -42.95
N SER A 422 9.93 -27.63 -42.14
CA SER A 422 9.31 -26.40 -42.65
C SER A 422 8.56 -25.61 -41.56
N LYS A 423 8.85 -24.31 -41.54
CA LYS A 423 8.15 -23.25 -40.79
C LYS A 423 6.64 -23.28 -41.00
N LYS A 424 5.88 -23.23 -39.90
CA LYS A 424 4.69 -22.37 -39.77
C LYS A 424 4.66 -21.78 -38.37
N GLN A 425 4.74 -20.46 -38.30
CA GLN A 425 4.39 -19.69 -37.11
C GLN A 425 2.90 -19.85 -36.88
N GLU A 426 2.54 -20.48 -35.77
CA GLU A 426 1.19 -20.45 -35.24
C GLU A 426 1.31 -19.85 -33.83
N ILE A 427 0.65 -18.71 -33.63
CA ILE A 427 0.53 -18.05 -32.33
C ILE A 427 -0.34 -18.96 -31.47
N GLN A 428 0.28 -19.82 -30.67
CA GLN A 428 -0.42 -20.57 -29.64
C GLN A 428 -0.40 -19.75 -28.34
N HIS A 429 -1.60 -19.36 -27.92
CA HIS A 429 -1.90 -18.99 -26.54
C HIS A 429 -1.59 -20.21 -25.66
N ASP A 430 -0.39 -20.25 -25.07
CA ASP A 430 0.01 -21.30 -24.13
C ASP A 430 -0.52 -20.95 -22.73
N ASP A 431 -1.78 -21.30 -22.48
CA ASP A 431 -2.42 -21.31 -21.16
C ASP A 431 -1.89 -22.48 -20.31
N ASN A 432 -0.62 -22.42 -19.93
CA ASN A 432 -0.02 -23.43 -19.04
C ASN A 432 -0.04 -22.96 -17.56
N PRO A 433 -0.94 -23.49 -16.71
CA PRO A 433 -1.08 -23.07 -15.30
C PRO A 433 0.12 -23.43 -14.43
N ARG A 434 1.08 -24.24 -14.91
CA ARG A 434 2.26 -24.66 -14.12
C ARG A 434 3.39 -23.62 -14.07
N ARG A 435 3.41 -22.59 -14.92
CA ARG A 435 4.39 -21.48 -14.81
C ARG A 435 4.00 -20.39 -13.80
N ARG A 436 2.75 -20.33 -13.35
CA ARG A 436 2.28 -19.33 -12.37
C ARG A 436 2.75 -19.61 -10.92
N ASN A 437 3.12 -20.86 -10.59
CA ASN A 437 3.33 -21.28 -9.20
C ASN A 437 4.76 -21.16 -8.65
N ILE A 438 5.73 -20.60 -9.38
CA ILE A 438 7.12 -20.47 -8.88
C ILE A 438 7.39 -19.06 -8.27
N PHE A 439 6.50 -18.09 -8.45
CA PHE A 439 6.77 -16.67 -8.18
C PHE A 439 6.01 -16.06 -6.99
N GLU A 440 5.35 -16.87 -6.17
CA GLU A 440 4.53 -16.40 -5.04
C GLU A 440 5.24 -16.31 -3.67
N LYS A 441 6.54 -16.61 -3.57
CA LYS A 441 7.25 -16.46 -2.29
C LYS A 441 7.73 -15.03 -2.05
N GLU A 442 6.86 -14.34 -1.32
CA GLU A 442 6.88 -12.98 -0.79
C GLU A 442 8.27 -12.40 -0.46
N LEU A 443 8.38 -11.07 -0.66
CA LEU A 443 9.39 -10.25 0.01
C LEU A 443 9.17 -10.38 1.54
N PRO A 444 10.24 -10.41 2.36
CA PRO A 444 10.10 -10.40 3.81
C PRO A 444 9.30 -9.17 4.25
N SER A 445 8.48 -9.32 5.29
CA SER A 445 7.71 -8.21 5.86
C SER A 445 8.64 -7.12 6.43
N GLU A 446 8.24 -5.83 6.41
CA GLU A 446 9.07 -4.74 6.98
C GLU A 446 9.45 -5.01 8.45
N GLU A 447 8.59 -5.66 9.23
CA GLU A 447 8.89 -6.10 10.61
C GLU A 447 10.01 -7.15 10.67
N GLU A 448 10.07 -8.07 9.69
CA GLU A 448 11.15 -9.04 9.57
C GLU A 448 12.45 -8.42 9.07
N LEU A 449 12.36 -7.33 8.31
CA LEU A 449 13.50 -6.57 7.79
C LEU A 449 14.14 -5.69 8.88
N TYR A 450 13.38 -5.15 9.85
CA TYR A 450 13.92 -4.19 10.83
C TYR A 450 13.91 -4.65 12.30
N SER A 451 13.53 -5.90 12.60
CA SER A 451 13.56 -6.42 13.98
C SER A 451 14.98 -6.76 14.46
N LYS A 452 15.54 -5.94 15.37
CA LYS A 452 16.60 -6.37 16.29
C LYS A 452 15.99 -7.32 17.33
N LYS A 453 16.00 -8.64 17.09
CA LYS A 453 15.84 -9.58 18.21
C LYS A 453 17.09 -9.43 19.09
N LYS A 454 16.91 -9.04 20.35
CA LYS A 454 17.95 -9.15 21.37
C LYS A 454 18.46 -10.60 21.33
N GLN A 455 19.74 -10.79 21.05
CA GLN A 455 20.39 -12.07 21.31
C GLN A 455 20.29 -12.32 22.81
N ASP A 456 19.48 -13.31 23.20
CA ASP A 456 19.58 -13.92 24.51
C ASP A 456 21.00 -14.50 24.61
N LYS A 457 21.81 -13.93 25.51
CA LYS A 457 23.08 -14.53 25.88
C LYS A 457 22.79 -15.93 26.45
N PRO A 458 23.53 -16.97 26.05
CA PRO A 458 23.38 -18.27 26.66
C PRO A 458 23.75 -18.17 28.14
N LYS A 459 22.88 -18.72 29.01
CA LYS A 459 23.17 -18.90 30.42
C LYS A 459 24.31 -19.91 30.55
N GLU A 460 25.49 -19.45 30.92
CA GLU A 460 26.56 -20.35 31.37
C GLU A 460 26.11 -20.99 32.70
N ASN A 461 25.89 -22.30 32.64
CA ASN A 461 25.84 -23.16 33.81
C ASN A 461 27.26 -23.24 34.39
N ILE A 462 27.44 -22.69 35.59
CA ILE A 462 28.57 -23.08 36.45
C ILE A 462 28.01 -23.43 37.82
N PHE A 463 27.84 -24.73 38.06
CA PHE A 463 27.88 -25.30 39.40
C PHE A 463 29.12 -26.21 39.46
N HIS A 464 30.08 -25.83 40.31
CA HIS A 464 30.71 -26.73 41.28
C HIS A 464 31.50 -25.91 42.32
N LYS A 465 30.99 -25.91 43.55
CA LYS A 465 31.76 -25.84 44.82
C LYS A 465 32.44 -27.23 45.05
N PRO A 466 33.33 -27.46 46.05
CA PRO A 466 33.64 -26.65 47.26
C PRO A 466 35.14 -26.56 47.64
N VAL A 467 35.51 -25.61 48.51
CA VAL A 467 35.89 -25.74 49.94
C VAL A 467 35.83 -24.33 50.54
#